data_AF-A0A5J4KAD4-F1
#
_entry.id   AF-A0A5J4KAD4-F1
#
_cell.length_a   1.000
_cell.length_b   1.000
_cell.length_c   1.000
_cell.angle_alpha   90.00
_cell.angle_beta   90.00
_cell.angle_gamma   90.00
#
_symmetry.space_group_name_H-M   'P 1'
#
loop_
_entity.id
_entity.type
_entity.pdbx_description
1 polymer ?
#
loop_
_entity_poly.entity_id
_entity_poly.type
_entity_poly.pdbx_seq_one_letter_code
_entity_poly.pdbx_strand_id
1 'polypeptide(L)'
;METILQRLTELDEVTGVILVGKDGLIVSGTLHSEDEEMIGALSATAFGSLSTYTKQINQGEIRHAIIETQQGTIQMAEVGDLILVVTTQQTRSPNLGRVRLEMKKACRQILPLVTSQ
;
A
#
# COMPACT_ATOMS: atom_id res chain seq x y z
N MET A 1 -10.25 11.15 -2.59
CA MET A 1 -9.23 10.09 -2.43
C MET A 1 -8.46 10.32 -1.15
N GLU A 2 -7.96 11.52 -0.94
CA GLU A 2 -7.28 11.99 0.29
C GLU A 2 -8.02 11.62 1.59
N THR A 3 -9.31 11.92 1.74
CA THR A 3 -10.09 11.54 2.94
C THR A 3 -10.15 10.02 3.19
N ILE A 4 -10.06 9.20 2.15
CA ILE A 4 -10.04 7.73 2.29
C ILE A 4 -8.67 7.31 2.86
N LEU A 5 -7.58 7.88 2.35
CA LEU A 5 -6.23 7.60 2.82
C LEU A 5 -5.99 8.16 4.24
N GLN A 6 -6.56 9.31 4.56
CA GLN A 6 -6.48 9.93 5.89
C GLN A 6 -7.03 9.01 7.00
N ARG A 7 -8.07 8.23 6.72
CA ARG A 7 -8.61 7.25 7.68
C ARG A 7 -7.65 6.10 7.99
N LEU A 8 -6.73 5.78 7.08
CA LEU A 8 -5.66 4.82 7.35
C LEU A 8 -4.58 5.45 8.23
N THR A 9 -4.31 6.75 8.10
CA THR A 9 -3.36 7.46 8.97
C THR A 9 -3.87 7.69 10.39
N GLU A 10 -5.18 7.54 10.63
CA GLU A 10 -5.79 7.57 11.97
C GLU A 10 -5.53 6.28 12.78
N LEU A 11 -4.93 5.25 12.17
CA LEU A 11 -4.52 4.05 12.89
C LEU A 11 -3.17 4.32 13.57
N ASP A 12 -3.10 4.24 14.90
CA ASP A 12 -1.88 4.51 15.68
C ASP A 12 -0.62 3.77 15.18
N GLU A 13 -0.79 2.58 14.61
CA GLU A 13 0.32 1.78 14.08
C GLU A 13 0.82 2.23 12.69
N VAL A 14 0.06 3.04 11.95
CA VAL A 14 0.37 3.46 10.58
C VAL A 14 1.25 4.71 10.58
N THR A 15 2.35 4.66 9.83
CA THR A 15 3.32 5.76 9.69
C THR A 15 3.31 6.42 8.31
N GLY A 16 2.64 5.82 7.34
CA GLY A 16 2.58 6.34 5.99
C GLY A 16 1.58 5.59 5.13
N VAL A 17 0.93 6.33 4.24
CA VAL A 17 -0.07 5.81 3.32
C VAL A 17 0.09 6.54 2.00
N ILE A 18 0.40 5.82 0.94
CA ILE A 18 0.45 6.38 -0.42
C ILE A 18 -0.29 5.50 -1.41
N LEU A 19 -0.79 6.15 -2.44
CA LEU A 19 -1.33 5.53 -3.63
C LEU A 19 -0.40 5.86 -4.79
N VAL A 20 0.15 4.82 -5.41
CA VAL A 20 1.22 4.94 -6.41
C VAL A 20 0.84 4.22 -7.69
N GLY A 21 1.18 4.82 -8.83
CA GLY A 21 1.07 4.17 -10.13
C GLY A 21 2.07 3.02 -10.29
N LYS A 22 1.79 2.09 -11.19
CA LYS A 22 2.76 1.03 -11.56
C LYS A 22 4.05 1.58 -12.19
N ASP A 23 4.08 2.87 -12.52
CA ASP A 23 5.25 3.65 -12.97
C ASP A 23 6.06 4.30 -11.83
N GLY A 24 5.58 4.24 -10.59
CA GLY A 24 6.23 4.81 -9.41
C GLY A 24 5.79 6.23 -9.04
N LEU A 25 4.89 6.84 -9.81
CA LEU A 25 4.40 8.19 -9.51
C LEU A 25 3.36 8.16 -8.39
N ILE A 26 3.48 9.09 -7.43
CA ILE A 26 2.50 9.25 -6.35
C ILE A 26 1.26 9.96 -6.90
N VAL A 27 0.10 9.32 -6.73
CA VAL A 27 -1.20 9.87 -7.10
C VAL A 27 -1.83 10.64 -5.92
N SER A 28 -1.70 10.11 -4.70
CA SER A 28 -2.26 10.71 -3.49
C SER A 28 -1.69 10.05 -2.24
N GLY A 29 -1.63 10.77 -1.12
CA GLY A 29 -1.23 10.23 0.18
C GLY A 29 -0.18 11.07 0.86
N THR A 30 0.36 10.53 1.95
CA THR A 30 1.41 11.14 2.75
C THR A 30 2.27 10.04 3.37
N LEU A 31 3.58 10.20 3.25
CA LEU A 31 4.60 9.53 4.04
C LEU A 31 5.26 10.58 4.93
N HIS A 32 5.43 10.31 6.21
CA HIS A 32 6.15 11.24 7.09
C HIS A 32 7.68 11.10 6.88
N SER A 33 8.15 11.28 5.64
CA SER A 33 9.55 11.16 5.22
C SER A 33 9.91 12.18 4.15
N GLU A 34 11.14 12.66 4.15
CA GLU A 34 11.64 13.61 3.13
C GLU A 34 11.75 12.99 1.72
N ASP A 35 11.71 11.66 1.61
CA ASP A 35 11.95 10.91 0.37
C ASP A 35 10.68 10.23 -0.20
N GLU A 36 9.52 10.87 -0.15
CA GLU A 36 8.24 10.27 -0.60
C GLU A 36 8.33 9.73 -2.04
N GLU A 37 8.89 10.50 -2.97
CA GLU A 37 9.04 10.11 -4.38
C GLU A 37 9.88 8.84 -4.55
N MET A 38 10.97 8.72 -3.78
CA MET A 38 11.83 7.53 -3.79
C MET A 38 11.04 6.30 -3.31
N ILE A 39 10.25 6.46 -2.25
CA ILE A 39 9.42 5.39 -1.70
C ILE A 39 8.36 4.95 -2.72
N GLY A 40 7.78 5.89 -3.48
CA GLY A 40 6.84 5.56 -4.54
C GLY A 40 7.48 4.71 -5.65
N ALA A 41 8.63 5.14 -6.16
CA ALA A 41 9.38 4.40 -7.18
C ALA A 41 9.81 2.99 -6.70
N LEU A 42 10.31 2.88 -5.46
CA LEU A 42 10.70 1.61 -4.87
C LEU A 42 9.49 0.68 -4.68
N SER A 43 8.34 1.24 -4.29
CA SER A 43 7.11 0.46 -4.11
C SER A 43 6.61 -0.13 -5.43
N ALA A 44 6.61 0.64 -6.51
CA ALA A 44 6.24 0.13 -7.84
C ALA A 44 7.20 -0.98 -8.31
N THR A 45 8.51 -0.78 -8.12
CA THR A 45 9.54 -1.77 -8.47
C THR A 45 9.38 -3.07 -7.68
N ALA A 46 9.18 -2.98 -6.36
CA ALA A 46 8.98 -4.12 -5.49
C ALA A 46 7.70 -4.89 -5.87
N PHE A 47 6.59 -4.17 -6.08
CA PHE A 47 5.32 -4.79 -6.45
C PHE A 47 5.38 -5.48 -7.82
N GLY A 48 6.04 -4.87 -8.82
CA GLY A 48 6.27 -5.49 -10.13
C GLY A 48 7.08 -6.78 -10.04
N SER A 49 8.12 -6.79 -9.19
CA SER A 49 8.93 -7.98 -8.92
C SER A 49 8.11 -9.10 -8.26
N LEU A 50 7.28 -8.77 -7.27
CA LEU A 50 6.37 -9.71 -6.63
C LEU A 50 5.31 -10.26 -7.61
N SER A 51 4.77 -9.40 -8.50
CA SER A 51 3.77 -9.81 -9.49
C SER A 51 4.38 -10.81 -10.48
N THR A 52 5.61 -10.54 -10.92
CA THR A 52 6.37 -11.48 -11.77
C THR A 52 6.62 -12.80 -11.05
N TYR A 53 7.08 -12.76 -9.80
CA TYR A 53 7.34 -13.94 -8.99
C TYR A 53 6.09 -14.82 -8.83
N THR A 54 4.97 -14.24 -8.39
CA THR A 54 3.71 -14.96 -8.16
C THR A 54 3.16 -15.62 -9.43
N LYS A 55 3.33 -14.97 -10.59
CA LYS A 55 3.01 -15.56 -11.90
C LYS A 55 3.92 -16.74 -12.25
N GLN A 56 5.23 -16.61 -12.08
CA GLN A 56 6.19 -17.67 -12.41
C GLN A 56 5.96 -18.97 -11.63
N ILE A 57 5.47 -18.88 -10.39
CA ILE A 57 5.16 -20.04 -9.56
C ILE A 57 3.67 -20.46 -9.60
N ASN A 58 2.90 -19.94 -10.57
CA ASN A 58 1.49 -20.25 -10.80
C ASN A 58 0.56 -19.97 -9.60
N GLN A 59 0.84 -18.92 -8.83
CA GLN A 59 -0.02 -18.48 -7.69
C GLN A 59 -1.04 -17.39 -8.08
N GLY A 60 -0.99 -16.90 -9.33
CA GLY A 60 -1.90 -15.87 -9.83
C GLY A 60 -1.51 -14.45 -9.42
N GLU A 61 -2.48 -13.54 -9.44
CA GLU A 61 -2.26 -12.12 -9.15
C GLU A 61 -2.18 -11.82 -7.64
N ILE A 62 -1.40 -10.79 -7.29
CA ILE A 62 -1.28 -10.33 -5.90
C ILE A 62 -2.59 -9.67 -5.47
N ARG A 63 -3.19 -10.20 -4.39
CA ARG A 63 -4.31 -9.52 -3.73
C ARG A 63 -3.85 -8.57 -2.62
N HIS A 64 -2.81 -8.97 -1.90
CA HIS A 64 -2.26 -8.24 -0.76
C HIS A 64 -0.89 -8.84 -0.42
N ALA A 65 0.12 -8.00 -0.24
CA ALA A 65 1.44 -8.38 0.24
C ALA A 65 1.70 -7.73 1.60
N ILE A 66 2.40 -8.44 2.49
CA ILE A 66 2.90 -7.93 3.77
C ILE A 66 4.39 -8.27 3.81
N ILE A 67 5.22 -7.25 3.97
CA ILE A 67 6.64 -7.37 4.22
C ILE A 67 6.88 -6.98 5.68
N GLU A 68 7.28 -7.94 6.51
CA GLU A 68 7.68 -7.69 7.89
C GLU A 68 9.15 -7.26 7.95
N THR A 69 9.43 -6.20 8.69
CA THR A 69 10.76 -5.62 8.85
C THR A 69 11.05 -5.42 10.34
N GLN A 70 12.30 -5.09 10.68
CA GLN A 70 12.67 -4.78 12.06
C GLN A 70 11.92 -3.56 12.61
N GLN A 71 11.49 -2.64 11.74
CA GLN A 71 10.88 -1.36 12.12
C GLN A 71 9.35 -1.38 12.03
N GLY A 72 8.75 -2.47 11.58
CA GLY A 72 7.30 -2.59 11.34
C GLY A 72 7.00 -3.30 10.03
N THR A 73 5.87 -2.98 9.39
CA THR A 73 5.44 -3.66 8.16
C THR A 73 5.28 -2.70 7.00
N ILE A 74 5.49 -3.22 5.78
CA ILE A 74 5.11 -2.58 4.53
C ILE A 74 4.01 -3.44 3.92
N GLN A 75 2.83 -2.89 3.73
CA GLN A 75 1.69 -3.59 3.16
C GLN A 75 1.33 -2.99 1.81
N MET A 76 1.08 -3.85 0.82
CA MET A 76 0.78 -3.43 -0.55
C MET A 76 -0.49 -4.11 -1.05
N ALA A 77 -1.38 -3.37 -1.70
CA ALA A 77 -2.59 -3.90 -2.31
C ALA A 77 -2.83 -3.26 -3.68
N GLU A 78 -3.20 -4.08 -4.67
CA GLU A 78 -3.58 -3.58 -6.00
C GLU A 78 -4.97 -2.93 -5.97
N VAL A 79 -5.11 -1.77 -6.62
CA VAL A 79 -6.35 -1.03 -6.78
C VAL A 79 -6.44 -0.47 -8.20
N GLY A 80 -6.96 -1.26 -9.13
CA GLY A 80 -6.92 -0.93 -10.56
C GLY A 80 -5.48 -0.92 -11.05
N ASP A 81 -5.05 0.18 -11.68
CA ASP A 81 -3.66 0.37 -12.11
C ASP A 81 -2.74 1.02 -11.07
N LEU A 82 -3.25 1.16 -9.85
CA LEU A 82 -2.52 1.75 -8.73
C LEU A 82 -2.21 0.70 -7.66
N ILE A 83 -1.27 1.05 -6.79
CA ILE A 83 -0.81 0.26 -5.66
C ILE A 83 -1.05 1.12 -4.41
N LEU A 84 -1.88 0.63 -3.51
CA LEU A 84 -2.00 1.20 -2.16
C LEU A 84 -0.88 0.63 -1.30
N VAL A 85 -0.02 1.51 -0.77
CA VAL A 85 1.08 1.16 0.12
C VAL A 85 0.81 1.76 1.49
N VAL A 86 0.96 0.94 2.53
CA VAL A 86 0.84 1.36 3.92
C VAL A 86 2.08 0.90 4.68
N THR A 87 2.75 1.82 5.35
CA THR A 87 3.84 1.50 6.27
C THR A 87 3.36 1.58 7.70
N THR A 88 3.87 0.71 8.54
CA THR A 88 3.59 0.70 9.98
C THR A 88 4.88 0.75 10.78
N GLN A 89 4.79 1.19 12.02
CA GLN A 89 5.88 1.08 12.98
C GLN A 89 5.75 -0.17 13.85
N GLN A 90 6.85 -0.63 14.42
CA GLN A 90 6.83 -1.68 15.42
C GLN A 90 6.21 -1.15 16.71
N THR A 91 5.14 -1.79 17.15
CA THR A 91 4.50 -1.51 18.44
C THR A 91 4.54 -2.77 19.31
N ARG A 92 4.16 -2.67 20.58
CA ARG A 92 4.10 -3.87 21.45
C ARG A 92 3.06 -4.89 20.98
N SER A 93 2.07 -4.46 20.20
CA SER A 93 0.96 -5.29 19.73
C SER A 93 0.38 -4.74 18.41
N PRO A 94 1.12 -4.80 17.29
CA PRO A 94 0.63 -4.28 16.01
C PRO A 94 -0.56 -5.12 15.53
N ASN A 95 -1.68 -4.48 15.22
CA ASN A 95 -2.88 -5.16 14.76
C ASN A 95 -2.90 -5.26 13.23
N LEU A 96 -2.11 -6.18 12.68
CA LEU A 96 -2.06 -6.41 11.22
C LEU A 96 -3.42 -6.73 10.62
N GLY A 97 -4.31 -7.37 11.39
CA GLY A 97 -5.68 -7.65 10.97
C GLY A 97 -6.51 -6.39 10.76
N ARG A 98 -6.38 -5.40 11.66
CA ARG A 98 -7.05 -4.09 11.57
C ARG A 98 -6.54 -3.29 10.38
N VAL A 99 -5.22 -3.18 10.21
CA VAL A 99 -4.63 -2.49 9.06
C VAL A 99 -5.13 -3.11 7.75
N ARG A 100 -5.06 -4.44 7.62
CA ARG A 100 -5.56 -5.14 6.43
C ARG A 100 -7.06 -4.93 6.18
N LEU A 101 -7.87 -4.87 7.24
CA LEU A 101 -9.31 -4.61 7.12
C LEU A 101 -9.58 -3.20 6.58
N GLU A 102 -8.91 -2.19 7.12
CA GLU A 102 -9.06 -0.81 6.67
C GLU A 102 -8.50 -0.62 5.25
N MET A 103 -7.37 -1.24 4.91
CA MET A 103 -6.84 -1.25 3.54
C MET A 103 -7.88 -1.83 2.55
N LYS A 104 -8.50 -2.97 2.87
CA LYS A 104 -9.57 -3.53 2.03
C LYS A 104 -10.76 -2.59 1.86
N LYS A 105 -11.13 -1.83 2.90
CA LYS A 105 -12.19 -0.81 2.79
C LYS A 105 -11.74 0.32 1.86
N ALA A 106 -10.53 0.83 2.04
CA ALA A 106 -9.95 1.88 1.19
C ALA A 106 -9.90 1.44 -0.28
N CYS A 107 -9.38 0.24 -0.58
CA CYS A 107 -9.35 -0.31 -1.94
C CYS A 107 -10.74 -0.31 -2.59
N ARG A 108 -11.78 -0.76 -1.88
CA ARG A 108 -13.16 -0.77 -2.40
C ARG A 108 -13.72 0.62 -2.67
N GLN A 109 -13.31 1.62 -1.89
CA GLN A 109 -13.75 3.01 -2.06
C GLN A 109 -12.96 3.72 -3.18
N ILE A 110 -11.69 3.37 -3.37
CA ILE A 110 -10.81 3.98 -4.38
C ILE A 110 -11.04 3.38 -5.76
N LEU A 111 -11.25 2.07 -5.86
CA LEU A 111 -11.41 1.37 -7.15
C LEU A 111 -12.38 2.04 -8.14
N PRO A 112 -13.63 2.42 -7.76
CA PRO A 112 -14.54 3.08 -8.69
C PRO A 112 -14.08 4.49 -9.11
N LEU A 113 -13.24 5.16 -8.31
CA LEU A 113 -12.73 6.51 -8.61
C LEU A 113 -11.61 6.50 -9.64
N VAL A 114 -10.89 5.37 -9.76
CA VAL A 114 -9.71 5.24 -10.62
C VAL A 114 -9.97 4.45 -11.90
N THR A 115 -11.07 3.69 -11.95
CA THR A 115 -11.52 2.95 -13.15
C THR A 115 -12.55 3.72 -13.99
N SER A 116 -12.92 4.94 -13.57
CA SER A 116 -13.89 5.80 -14.26
C SER A 116 -13.22 6.87 -15.16
N GLN A 117 -11.95 6.69 -15.52
CA GLN A 117 -11.21 7.55 -16.45
C GLN A 117 -10.75 6.74 -17.67
#